data_AF-A0A6N4SYM7-F1
#
_entry.id   AF-A0A6N4SYM7-F1
#
_cell.length_a   1.000
_cell.length_b   1.000
_cell.length_c   1.000
_cell.angle_alpha   90.00
_cell.angle_beta   90.00
_cell.angle_gamma   90.00
#
_symmetry.space_group_name_H-M   'P 1'
#
loop_
_entity.id
_entity.type
_entity.pdbx_description
1 polymer ?
#
loop_
_entity_poly.entity_id
_entity_poly.type
_entity_poly.pdbx_seq_one_letter_code
_entity_poly.pdbx_strand_id
1 'polypeptide(L)'
;MSTSSLIQNAMSDNLAFSLMARLHVILRRQNGRVTDIEYMRVNPSYCRSILDMALELPNPDLHDICQKLDEIYFGEDGLFVTPPPPTPLLNRMAVRKQPNNKQDDSSMPDMTRIPTPVLDHNAMVDQTYIGRLR
;
A
#
# COMPACT_ATOMS: atom_id res chain seq x y z
N MET A 1 10.30 8.93 7.25
CA MET A 1 10.01 9.38 5.88
C MET A 1 10.93 10.55 5.58
N SER A 2 11.54 10.58 4.39
CA SER A 2 12.47 11.66 4.01
C SER A 2 11.66 12.92 3.67
N THR A 3 12.19 14.12 3.94
CA THR A 3 11.52 15.38 3.57
C THR A 3 11.26 15.45 2.07
N SER A 4 12.17 14.89 1.26
CA SER A 4 12.01 14.81 -0.19
C SER A 4 10.82 13.95 -0.62
N SER A 5 10.56 12.82 0.04
CA SER A 5 9.44 11.94 -0.33
C SER A 5 8.10 12.59 0.01
N LEU A 6 8.05 13.37 1.10
CA LEU A 6 6.83 14.09 1.50
C LEU A 6 6.48 15.19 0.49
N ILE A 7 7.48 15.91 -0.03
CA ILE A 7 7.29 16.92 -1.09
C ILE A 7 6.83 16.26 -2.39
N GLN A 8 7.39 15.11 -2.76
CA GLN A 8 6.95 14.36 -3.95
C GLN A 8 5.49 13.90 -3.84
N ASN A 9 5.08 13.38 -2.69
CA ASN A 9 3.69 12.99 -2.44
C ASN A 9 2.76 14.20 -2.53
N ALA A 10 3.13 15.34 -1.94
CA ALA A 10 2.33 16.56 -2.03
C ALA A 10 2.20 17.08 -3.47
N MET A 11 3.25 16.99 -4.28
CA MET A 11 3.20 17.41 -5.69
C MET A 11 2.32 16.49 -6.53
N SER A 12 2.42 15.18 -6.33
CA SER A 12 1.57 14.19 -7.00
C SER A 12 0.10 14.29 -6.58
N ASP A 13 -0.17 14.55 -5.30
CA ASP A 13 -1.52 14.87 -4.78
C ASP A 13 -2.15 16.07 -5.50
N ASN A 14 -1.40 17.18 -5.64
CA ASN A 14 -1.89 18.37 -6.32
C ASN A 14 -2.14 18.12 -7.82
N LEU A 15 -1.25 17.38 -8.47
CA LEU A 15 -1.41 17.00 -9.87
C LEU A 15 -2.66 16.13 -10.05
N ALA A 16 -2.84 15.11 -9.21
CA ALA A 16 -4.02 14.25 -9.20
C ALA A 16 -5.31 15.06 -8.99
N PHE A 17 -5.32 15.99 -8.04
CA PHE A 17 -6.48 16.86 -7.80
C PHE A 17 -6.86 17.67 -9.04
N SER A 18 -5.87 18.24 -9.73
CA SER A 18 -6.10 19.00 -10.97
C SER A 18 -6.65 18.14 -12.11
N LEU A 19 -6.17 16.89 -12.23
CA LEU A 19 -6.63 15.93 -13.23
C LEU A 19 -8.06 15.46 -12.94
N MET A 20 -8.39 15.17 -11.68
CA MET A 20 -9.75 14.82 -11.27
C MET A 20 -10.74 15.95 -11.53
N ALA A 21 -10.36 17.20 -11.29
CA ALA A 21 -11.20 18.35 -11.60
C ALA A 21 -11.46 18.47 -13.12
N ARG A 22 -10.43 18.26 -13.96
CA ARG A 22 -10.59 18.24 -15.42
C ARG A 22 -11.52 17.11 -15.86
N LEU A 23 -11.32 15.90 -15.33
CA LEU A 23 -12.17 14.73 -15.58
C LEU A 23 -13.63 15.00 -15.20
N HIS A 24 -13.87 15.56 -14.01
CA HIS A 24 -15.20 15.94 -13.53
C HIS A 24 -15.92 16.87 -14.52
N VAL A 25 -15.24 17.91 -14.99
CA VAL A 25 -15.82 18.89 -15.93
C VAL A 25 -16.19 18.23 -17.26
N ILE A 26 -15.33 17.35 -17.78
CA ILE A 26 -15.59 16.63 -19.04
C ILE A 26 -16.81 15.71 -18.88
N LEU A 27 -16.84 14.89 -17.82
CA LEU A 27 -17.95 13.99 -17.54
C LEU A 27 -19.27 14.76 -17.37
N ARG A 28 -19.26 15.85 -16.60
CA ARG A 28 -20.45 16.68 -16.40
C ARG A 28 -20.99 17.26 -17.71
N ARG A 29 -20.11 17.60 -18.65
CA ARG A 29 -20.49 18.15 -19.96
C ARG A 29 -20.99 17.07 -20.94
N GLN A 30 -20.35 15.90 -20.96
CA GLN A 30 -20.65 14.89 -21.97
C GLN A 30 -21.87 14.02 -21.63
N ASN A 31 -22.04 13.63 -20.38
CA ASN A 31 -23.13 12.73 -19.96
C ASN A 31 -23.89 13.20 -18.71
N GLY A 32 -23.62 14.42 -18.24
CA GLY A 32 -24.32 15.00 -17.08
C GLY A 32 -23.89 14.44 -15.73
N ARG A 33 -22.88 13.56 -15.66
CA ARG A 33 -22.46 12.92 -14.40
C ARG A 33 -21.67 13.86 -13.52
N VAL A 34 -21.95 13.80 -12.22
CA VAL A 34 -21.21 14.51 -11.16
C VAL A 34 -20.35 13.50 -10.45
N THR A 35 -19.05 13.75 -10.38
CA THR A 35 -18.11 12.93 -9.61
C THR A 35 -17.68 13.66 -8.34
N ASP A 36 -17.64 12.92 -7.23
CA ASP A 36 -17.06 13.40 -5.97
C ASP A 36 -15.53 13.26 -6.00
N ILE A 37 -14.83 14.39 -6.11
CA ILE A 37 -13.36 14.44 -6.19
C ILE A 37 -12.73 14.08 -4.85
N GLU A 38 -13.27 14.56 -3.73
CA GLU A 38 -12.70 14.27 -2.41
C GLU A 38 -12.85 12.79 -2.09
N TYR A 39 -13.97 12.18 -2.46
CA TYR A 39 -14.15 10.74 -2.28
C TYR A 39 -13.24 9.91 -3.18
N MET A 40 -12.98 10.34 -4.43
CA MET A 40 -12.00 9.68 -5.31
C MET A 40 -10.59 9.65 -4.71
N ARG A 41 -10.19 10.66 -3.94
CA ARG A 41 -8.84 10.74 -3.35
C ARG A 41 -8.61 9.76 -2.20
N VAL A 42 -9.67 9.33 -1.52
CA VAL A 42 -9.57 8.50 -0.32
C VAL A 42 -10.03 7.06 -0.55
N ASN A 43 -10.80 6.79 -1.60
CA ASN A 43 -11.32 5.47 -1.91
C ASN A 43 -10.75 4.94 -3.25
N PRO A 44 -9.79 3.98 -3.20
CA PRO A 44 -9.18 3.40 -4.39
C PRO A 44 -10.20 2.69 -5.31
N SER A 45 -11.16 1.97 -4.74
CA SER A 45 -12.17 1.23 -5.49
C SER A 45 -13.12 2.17 -6.25
N TYR A 46 -13.49 3.27 -5.61
CA TYR A 46 -14.31 4.30 -6.25
C TYR A 46 -13.52 5.02 -7.36
N CYS A 47 -12.24 5.37 -7.11
CA CYS A 47 -11.37 5.93 -8.13
C CYS A 47 -11.32 5.03 -9.39
N ARG A 48 -11.03 3.74 -9.22
CA ARG A 48 -11.03 2.76 -10.33
C ARG A 48 -12.35 2.71 -11.08
N SER A 49 -13.46 2.60 -10.37
CA SER A 49 -14.79 2.55 -10.99
C SER A 49 -15.09 3.80 -11.83
N ILE A 50 -14.60 4.97 -11.39
CA ILE A 50 -14.73 6.21 -12.16
C ILE A 50 -13.83 6.20 -13.40
N LEU A 51 -12.58 5.73 -13.28
CA LEU A 51 -11.65 5.61 -14.40
C LEU A 51 -12.17 4.61 -15.45
N ASP A 52 -12.62 3.42 -15.04
CA ASP A 52 -13.13 2.39 -15.93
C ASP A 52 -14.29 2.90 -16.79
N MET A 53 -15.29 3.53 -16.16
CA MET A 53 -16.41 4.10 -16.92
C MET A 53 -16.04 5.38 -17.69
N ALA A 54 -14.99 6.11 -17.27
CA ALA A 54 -14.45 7.19 -18.09
C ALA A 54 -13.76 6.67 -19.36
N LEU A 55 -13.12 5.49 -19.32
CA LEU A 55 -12.52 4.85 -20.49
C LEU A 55 -13.55 4.37 -21.52
N GLU A 56 -14.78 4.04 -21.10
CA GLU A 56 -15.88 3.64 -22.01
C GLU A 56 -16.35 4.78 -22.93
N LEU A 57 -16.07 6.04 -22.59
CA LEU A 57 -16.46 7.20 -23.39
C LEU A 57 -15.45 7.43 -24.54
N PRO A 58 -15.91 7.74 -25.77
CA PRO A 58 -15.02 7.99 -26.91
C PRO A 58 -14.44 9.40 -26.86
N ASN A 59 -13.58 9.67 -25.87
CA ASN A 59 -12.91 10.97 -25.69
C ASN A 59 -11.41 10.79 -25.41
N PRO A 60 -10.52 11.16 -26.34
CA PRO A 60 -9.07 10.95 -26.17
C PRO A 60 -8.49 11.75 -25.01
N ASP A 61 -8.98 12.97 -24.77
CA ASP A 61 -8.55 13.77 -23.62
C ASP A 61 -8.88 13.09 -22.29
N LEU A 62 -9.99 12.37 -22.24
CA LEU A 62 -10.42 11.65 -21.05
C LEU A 62 -9.55 10.40 -20.83
N HIS A 63 -9.20 9.69 -21.90
CA HIS A 63 -8.25 8.57 -21.85
C HIS A 63 -6.89 8.99 -21.34
N ASP A 64 -6.33 10.10 -21.84
CA ASP A 64 -5.06 10.65 -21.37
C ASP A 64 -5.08 11.02 -19.88
N ILE A 65 -6.20 11.59 -19.40
CA ILE A 65 -6.39 11.90 -17.98
C ILE A 65 -6.46 10.61 -17.16
N CYS A 66 -7.19 9.61 -17.64
CA CYS A 66 -7.35 8.33 -16.93
C CYS A 66 -6.01 7.62 -16.79
N GLN A 67 -5.20 7.57 -17.86
CA GLN A 67 -3.88 6.97 -17.82
C GLN A 67 -2.97 7.65 -16.78
N LYS A 68 -2.93 9.00 -16.78
CA LYS A 68 -2.12 9.74 -15.79
C LYS A 68 -2.60 9.54 -14.36
N LEU A 69 -3.92 9.50 -14.14
CA LEU A 69 -4.47 9.21 -12.82
C LEU A 69 -4.13 7.79 -12.38
N ASP A 70 -4.17 6.82 -13.29
CA ASP A 70 -3.80 5.44 -12.99
C ASP A 70 -2.33 5.33 -12.57
N GLU A 71 -1.42 5.99 -13.30
CA GLU A 71 0.01 6.06 -12.97
C GLU A 71 0.25 6.71 -11.59
N ILE A 72 -0.42 7.82 -11.28
CA ILE A 72 -0.23 8.56 -10.01
C ILE A 72 -0.79 7.77 -8.81
N TYR A 73 -1.93 7.12 -8.95
CA TYR A 73 -2.59 6.45 -7.82
C TYR A 73 -2.19 4.99 -7.65
N PHE A 74 -2.04 4.26 -8.75
CA PHE A 74 -1.88 2.81 -8.78
C PHE A 74 -0.56 2.33 -9.38
N GLY A 75 0.32 3.25 -9.82
CA GLY A 75 1.70 2.91 -10.17
C GLY A 75 2.50 2.37 -9.00
N GLU A 76 3.73 1.91 -9.25
CA GLU A 76 4.61 1.27 -8.24
C GLU A 76 4.80 2.11 -6.95
N ASP A 77 4.98 3.43 -7.11
CA ASP A 77 5.09 4.41 -6.02
C ASP A 77 3.80 5.25 -5.89
N GLY A 78 2.65 4.67 -6.26
CA GLY A 78 1.38 5.38 -6.33
C GLY A 78 0.80 5.75 -4.97
N LEU A 79 -0.06 6.77 -4.93
CA LEU A 79 -0.67 7.28 -3.69
C LEU A 79 -1.50 6.24 -2.93
N PHE A 80 -2.08 5.25 -3.62
CA PHE A 80 -2.84 4.17 -2.99
C PHE A 80 -2.00 2.91 -2.70
N VAL A 81 -0.75 2.86 -3.16
CA VAL A 81 0.13 1.74 -2.83
C VAL A 81 0.58 1.89 -1.38
N THR A 82 0.13 0.97 -0.53
CA THR A 82 0.60 0.94 0.86
C THR A 82 2.06 0.46 0.84
N PRO A 83 3.04 1.29 1.26
CA PRO A 83 4.43 0.86 1.26
C PRO A 83 4.58 -0.32 2.23
N PRO A 84 5.50 -1.27 1.93
CA PRO A 84 5.74 -2.41 2.81
C PRO A 84 6.10 -1.91 4.23
N PRO A 85 5.60 -2.57 5.28
CA PRO A 85 5.78 -2.11 6.64
C PRO A 85 7.28 -2.00 6.95
N PRO A 86 7.76 -0.86 7.48
CA PRO A 86 9.16 -0.73 7.86
C PRO A 86 9.50 -1.79 8.90
N THR A 87 10.71 -2.33 8.85
CA THR A 87 11.18 -3.32 9.82
C THR A 87 10.93 -2.81 11.24
N PRO A 88 10.23 -3.59 12.08
CA PRO A 88 9.88 -3.14 13.41
C PRO A 88 11.14 -2.79 14.19
N LEU A 89 11.07 -1.73 15.01
CA LEU A 89 12.22 -1.22 15.77
C LEU A 89 12.90 -2.32 16.61
N LEU A 90 12.11 -3.29 17.08
CA LEU A 90 12.60 -4.45 17.82
C LEU A 90 13.59 -5.29 17.00
N ASN A 91 13.31 -5.55 15.72
CA ASN A 91 14.24 -6.26 14.84
C ASN A 91 15.52 -5.44 14.59
N ARG A 92 15.40 -4.12 14.50
CA ARG A 92 16.56 -3.23 14.31
C ARG A 92 17.50 -3.23 15.53
N MET A 93 16.94 -3.33 16.74
CA MET A 93 17.72 -3.45 17.98
C MET A 93 18.39 -4.81 18.11
N ALA A 94 17.74 -5.88 17.67
CA ALA A 94 18.31 -7.23 17.69
C ALA A 94 19.54 -7.35 16.78
N VAL A 95 19.51 -6.75 15.58
CA VAL A 95 20.66 -6.72 14.65
C VAL A 95 21.85 -5.94 15.22
N ARG A 96 21.60 -4.88 16.01
CA ARG A 96 22.68 -4.09 16.64
C ARG A 96 23.42 -4.86 17.75
N LYS A 97 22.85 -5.94 18.28
CA LYS A 97 23.42 -6.75 19.37
C LYS A 97 24.19 -7.99 18.90
N GLN A 98 24.56 -8.10 17.62
CA GLN A 98 25.55 -9.11 17.22
C GLN A 98 26.96 -8.51 17.30
N PRO A 99 27.75 -8.82 18.34
CA PRO A 99 29.18 -8.64 18.28
C PRO A 99 29.75 -9.59 17.23
N ASN A 100 30.64 -9.05 16.41
CA ASN A 100 31.36 -9.71 15.34
C ASN A 100 32.28 -10.81 15.94
N ASN A 101 31.75 -12.03 16.12
CA ASN A 101 32.57 -13.17 16.53
C ASN A 101 33.33 -13.69 15.32
N LYS A 102 34.60 -13.27 15.20
CA LYS A 102 35.60 -13.99 14.42
C LYS A 102 35.64 -15.43 14.93
N GLN A 103 35.37 -16.36 14.03
CA GLN A 103 35.68 -17.77 14.19
C GLN A 103 37.20 -17.91 14.33
N ASP A 104 37.64 -18.49 15.44
CA ASP A 104 38.88 -19.27 15.47
C ASP A 104 38.55 -20.66 15.97
N ASP A 105 39.01 -21.60 15.16
CA ASP A 105 38.76 -23.03 15.12
C ASP A 105 39.61 -23.74 16.18
N SER A 106 39.02 -24.61 16.98
CA SER A 106 39.73 -25.72 17.65
C SER A 106 38.77 -26.75 18.29
N SER A 107 38.52 -27.81 17.53
CA SER A 107 38.67 -29.22 17.91
C SER A 107 37.99 -29.80 19.18
N MET A 108 36.92 -30.57 18.91
CA MET A 108 36.62 -31.93 19.43
C MET A 108 36.09 -32.09 20.88
N PRO A 109 35.46 -33.24 21.26
CA PRO A 109 34.02 -33.45 21.18
C PRO A 109 33.38 -33.91 22.52
N ASP A 110 32.06 -34.14 22.48
CA ASP A 110 31.34 -35.22 23.17
C ASP A 110 30.27 -34.87 24.24
N MET A 111 29.14 -35.57 24.07
CA MET A 111 28.07 -35.97 24.98
C MET A 111 27.46 -34.95 25.96
N THR A 112 26.32 -34.39 25.58
CA THR A 112 25.05 -34.54 26.34
C THR A 112 23.85 -34.05 25.52
N ARG A 113 22.98 -35.00 25.14
CA ARG A 113 21.65 -34.71 24.57
C ARG A 113 20.81 -33.96 25.60
N ILE A 114 20.31 -32.77 25.25
CA ILE A 114 19.18 -32.14 25.92
C ILE A 114 18.03 -32.09 24.90
N PRO A 115 16.86 -32.68 25.18
CA PRO A 115 15.74 -32.65 24.26
C PRO A 115 15.14 -31.24 24.19
N THR A 116 14.91 -30.77 22.97
CA THR A 116 14.18 -29.54 22.66
C THR A 116 12.71 -29.65 23.07
N PRO A 117 12.10 -28.64 23.71
CA PRO A 117 10.65 -28.54 23.72
C PRO A 117 10.19 -28.01 22.35
N VAL A 118 9.44 -28.84 21.64
CA VAL A 118 8.71 -28.47 20.42
C VAL A 118 7.60 -27.50 20.83
N LEU A 119 7.72 -26.24 20.46
CA LEU A 119 6.63 -25.26 20.55
C LEU A 119 5.72 -25.45 19.33
N ASP A 120 4.75 -26.34 19.50
CA ASP A 120 3.63 -26.54 18.60
C ASP A 120 2.80 -25.25 18.53
N HIS A 121 2.88 -24.52 17.42
CA HIS A 121 2.12 -23.28 17.19
C HIS A 121 0.81 -23.53 16.43
N ASN A 122 0.32 -24.76 16.38
CA ASN A 122 -0.96 -25.06 15.74
C ASN A 122 -2.18 -24.80 16.65
N ALA A 123 -2.18 -23.65 17.33
CA ALA A 123 -3.37 -23.12 18.00
C ALA A 123 -4.21 -22.34 17.00
N MET A 124 -5.03 -23.09 16.28
CA MET A 124 -6.15 -22.64 15.47
C MET A 124 -7.05 -21.70 16.30
N VAL A 125 -7.01 -20.40 16.05
CA VAL A 125 -7.98 -19.44 16.62
C VAL A 125 -9.10 -19.24 15.60
N ASP A 126 -10.06 -20.16 15.65
CA ASP A 126 -11.39 -19.93 15.12
C ASP A 126 -12.18 -19.14 16.18
N GLN A 127 -12.41 -17.85 15.93
CA GLN A 127 -13.47 -17.09 16.61
C GLN A 127 -14.17 -16.17 15.62
N THR A 128 -15.02 -16.80 14.82
CA THR A 128 -16.16 -16.18 14.15
C THR A 128 -17.10 -15.55 15.19
N TYR A 129 -17.00 -14.24 15.42
CA TYR A 129 -17.99 -13.49 16.23
C TYR A 129 -18.94 -12.71 15.31
N ILE A 130 -20.11 -13.28 15.03
CA ILE A 130 -21.25 -12.59 14.41
C ILE A 130 -22.19 -12.15 15.54
N GLY A 131 -22.11 -10.85 15.88
CA GLY A 131 -23.08 -10.20 16.75
C GLY A 131 -24.43 -10.09 16.06
N ARG A 132 -25.39 -10.93 16.45
CA ARG A 132 -26.82 -10.63 16.27
C ARG A 132 -27.27 -9.77 17.44
N LEU A 133 -27.56 -8.50 17.19
CA LEU A 133 -28.42 -7.71 18.05
C LEU A 133 -29.76 -7.50 17.34
N ARG A 134 -30.80 -7.85 18.09
CA ARG A 134 -32.21 -7.86 17.76
C ARG A 134 -32.79 -6.46 17.62
#